data_AF-A0A7I9YKM8-F1
#
_entry.id   AF-A0A7I9YKM8-F1
#
_cell.length_a   1.000
_cell.length_b   1.000
_cell.length_c   1.000
_cell.angle_alpha   90.00
_cell.angle_beta   90.00
_cell.angle_gamma   90.00
#
_symmetry.space_group_name_H-M   'P 1'
#
loop_
_entity.id
_entity.type
_entity.pdbx_description
1 polymer ?
#
loop_
_entity_poly.entity_id
_entity_poly.type
_entity_poly.pdbx_seq_one_letter_code
_entity_poly.pdbx_strand_id
1 'polypeptide(L)' 'MTIKCTMAFAGAFQEAVAAVLDAMATVGEERHGNLRSAKLAVEKAMRESHSNAEWFLADHLRRGIKDVEAHALLAA' A
#
# COMPACT_ATOMS: atom_id res chain seq x y z
N MET A 1 23.78 16.45 -4.68
CA MET A 1 22.57 16.76 -3.90
C MET A 1 21.68 15.52 -3.95
N THR A 2 21.88 14.58 -3.02
CA THR A 2 21.51 13.16 -3.24
C THR A 2 20.90 12.49 -2.00
N ILE A 3 20.40 13.31 -1.05
CA ILE A 3 19.87 12.83 0.24
C ILE A 3 18.34 12.95 0.32
N LYS A 4 17.68 13.63 -0.65
CA LYS A 4 16.22 13.81 -0.62
C LYS A 4 15.41 12.65 -1.21
N CYS A 5 15.95 11.87 -2.15
CA CYS A 5 15.19 10.83 -2.86
C CYS A 5 15.00 9.53 -2.06
N THR A 6 15.97 9.14 -1.21
CA THR A 6 15.88 7.84 -0.50
C THR A 6 14.86 7.84 0.65
N MET A 7 14.60 8.99 1.28
CA MET A 7 13.60 9.06 2.36
C MET A 7 12.16 9.17 1.83
N ALA A 8 11.97 9.65 0.60
CA ALA A 8 10.64 9.81 0.02
C ALA A 8 9.95 8.45 -0.18
N PHE A 9 10.66 7.50 -0.80
CA PHE A 9 10.18 6.12 -0.91
C PHE A 9 9.98 5.48 0.46
N ALA A 10 10.97 5.54 1.35
CA ALA A 10 10.89 4.88 2.65
C ALA A 10 9.67 5.35 3.47
N GLY A 11 9.40 6.66 3.51
CA GLY A 11 8.22 7.21 4.17
C GLY A 11 6.92 6.77 3.50
N ALA A 12 6.83 6.88 2.17
CA ALA A 12 5.64 6.44 1.44
C ALA A 12 5.39 4.94 1.56
N PHE A 13 6.45 4.13 1.59
CA PHE A 13 6.37 2.68 1.75
C PHE A 13 5.92 2.30 3.16
N GLN A 14 6.43 2.97 4.21
CA GLN A 14 5.98 2.76 5.58
C GLN A 14 4.48 3.12 5.74
N GLU A 15 4.05 4.25 5.18
CA GLU A 15 2.63 4.63 5.15
C GLU A 15 1.77 3.56 4.44
N ALA A 16 2.25 3.05 3.30
CA ALA A 16 1.56 2.00 2.55
C ALA A 16 1.44 0.69 3.35
N VAL A 17 2.51 0.25 4.02
CA VAL A 17 2.48 -0.93 4.88
C VAL A 17 1.47 -0.77 6.00
N ALA A 18 1.49 0.36 6.72
CA ALA A 18 0.56 0.61 7.81
C ALA A 18 -0.90 0.57 7.33
N ALA A 19 -1.20 1.28 6.24
CA ALA A 19 -2.56 1.30 5.69
C ALA A 19 -3.03 -0.08 5.21
N VAL A 20 -2.14 -0.89 4.61
CA VAL A 20 -2.47 -2.26 4.20
C VAL A 20 -2.75 -3.15 5.42
N LEU A 21 -1.96 -3.04 6.49
CA LEU A 21 -2.21 -3.77 7.75
C LEU A 21 -3.56 -3.37 8.35
N ASP A 22 -3.88 -2.08 8.40
CA ASP A 22 -5.17 -1.58 8.90
C ASP A 22 -6.34 -2.13 8.07
N ALA A 23 -6.23 -2.13 6.75
CA ALA A 23 -7.24 -2.67 5.85
C ALA A 23 -7.44 -4.19 5.99
N MET A 24 -6.39 -4.93 6.37
CA MET A 24 -6.49 -6.37 6.67
C MET A 24 -7.12 -6.65 8.03
N ALA A 25 -6.81 -5.83 9.05
CA ALA A 25 -7.34 -6.00 10.40
C ALA A 25 -8.80 -5.54 10.52
N THR A 26 -9.24 -4.62 9.66
CA THR A 26 -10.59 -4.05 9.71
C THR A 26 -11.62 -4.96 9.05
N VAL A 27 -12.76 -5.17 9.72
CA VAL A 27 -13.90 -5.95 9.23
C VAL A 27 -15.14 -5.04 9.14
N GLY A 28 -16.08 -5.35 8.25
CA GLY A 28 -17.31 -4.57 8.06
C GLY A 28 -17.15 -3.37 7.13
N GLU A 29 -18.08 -2.43 7.17
CA GLU A 29 -18.19 -1.30 6.23
C GLU A 29 -16.94 -0.40 6.19
N GLU A 30 -16.25 -0.24 7.33
CA GLU A 30 -15.01 0.54 7.43
C GLU A 30 -13.87 -0.04 6.59
N ARG A 31 -13.92 -1.35 6.28
CA ARG A 31 -12.93 -2.04 5.47
C ARG A 31 -12.83 -1.44 4.06
N HIS A 32 -13.94 -0.99 3.47
CA HIS A 32 -13.89 -0.40 2.13
C HIS A 32 -13.12 0.92 2.11
N GLY A 33 -13.31 1.75 3.15
CA GLY A 33 -12.56 2.98 3.34
C GLY A 33 -11.07 2.72 3.53
N ASN A 34 -10.74 1.75 4.38
CA ASN A 34 -9.34 1.39 4.66
C ASN A 34 -8.65 0.78 3.43
N LEU A 35 -9.36 -0.04 2.64
CA LEU A 35 -8.85 -0.56 1.37
C LEU A 35 -8.55 0.56 0.37
N ARG A 36 -9.43 1.57 0.25
CA ARG A 36 -9.18 2.73 -0.62
C ARG A 36 -7.96 3.53 -0.15
N SER A 37 -7.86 3.81 1.14
CA SER A 37 -6.72 4.54 1.73
C SER A 37 -5.40 3.81 1.48
N ALA A 38 -5.39 2.50 1.67
CA ALA A 38 -4.21 1.67 1.46
C ALA A 38 -3.80 1.60 -0.02
N LYS A 39 -4.75 1.53 -0.96
CA LYS A 39 -4.45 1.63 -2.40
C LYS A 39 -3.77 2.96 -2.75
N LEU A 40 -4.28 4.08 -2.23
CA LEU A 40 -3.69 5.40 -2.46
C LEU A 40 -2.27 5.50 -1.90
N ALA A 41 -2.04 4.96 -0.70
CA ALA A 41 -0.72 4.93 -0.08
C ALA A 41 0.27 4.07 -0.88
N VAL A 42 -0.16 2.90 -1.37
CA VAL A 42 0.65 2.04 -2.24
C VAL A 42 0.99 2.73 -3.56
N GLU A 43 0.03 3.40 -4.20
CA GLU A 43 0.29 4.18 -5.42
C GLU A 43 1.28 5.32 -5.18
N LYS A 44 1.23 5.97 -4.01
CA LYS A 44 2.24 6.95 -3.60
C LYS A 44 3.62 6.29 -3.49
N ALA A 45 3.75 5.16 -2.82
CA ALA A 45 5.01 4.42 -2.72
C ALA A 45 5.57 4.01 -4.09
N MET A 46 4.71 3.60 -5.04
CA MET A 46 5.13 3.30 -6.41
C MET A 46 5.65 4.53 -7.16
N ARG A 47 5.03 5.71 -6.98
CA ARG A 47 5.48 6.97 -7.60
C ARG A 47 6.80 7.47 -7.02
N GLU A 48 7.00 7.30 -5.73
CA GLU A 48 8.24 7.70 -5.03
C GLU A 48 9.38 6.69 -5.21
N SER A 49 9.13 5.56 -5.87
CA SER A 49 10.18 4.56 -6.12
C SER A 49 11.19 5.08 -7.15
N HIS A 50 12.47 4.95 -6.84
CA HIS A 50 13.59 5.37 -7.68
C HIS A 50 14.47 4.20 -8.14
N SER A 51 14.17 2.98 -7.71
CA SER A 51 14.86 1.77 -8.15
C SER A 51 13.89 0.63 -8.42
N ASN A 52 14.34 -0.35 -9.21
CA ASN A 52 13.55 -1.56 -9.49
C ASN A 52 13.22 -2.34 -8.21
N ALA A 53 14.10 -2.32 -7.20
CA ALA A 53 13.85 -2.98 -5.92
C ALA A 53 12.72 -2.30 -5.14
N GLU A 54 12.74 -0.97 -5.06
CA GLU A 54 11.69 -0.17 -4.41
C GLU A 54 10.35 -0.33 -5.12
N TRP A 55 10.36 -0.28 -6.46
CA TRP A 55 9.15 -0.52 -7.26
C TRP A 55 8.59 -1.91 -7.01
N PHE A 56 9.45 -2.93 -6.97
CA PHE A 56 9.04 -4.31 -6.74
C PHE A 56 8.42 -4.49 -5.35
N LEU A 57 8.98 -3.87 -4.31
CA LEU A 57 8.40 -3.86 -2.97
C LEU A 57 7.00 -3.24 -2.97
N ALA A 58 6.84 -2.06 -3.58
CA ALA A 58 5.53 -1.39 -3.66
C ALA A 58 4.52 -2.19 -4.51
N ASP A 59 4.95 -2.82 -5.60
CA ASP A 59 4.10 -3.69 -6.41
C ASP A 59 3.66 -4.94 -5.62
N HIS A 60 4.51 -5.47 -4.74
CA HIS A 60 4.15 -6.60 -3.91
C HIS A 60 3.00 -6.24 -2.95
N LEU A 61 3.05 -5.06 -2.33
CA LEU A 61 1.93 -4.52 -1.53
C LEU A 61 0.67 -4.32 -2.38
N ARG A 62 0.82 -3.82 -3.60
CA ARG A 62 -0.31 -3.62 -4.54
C ARG A 62 -1.03 -4.93 -4.86
N ARG A 63 -0.29 -6.03 -5.04
CA ARG A 63 -0.87 -7.36 -5.25
C ARG A 63 -1.56 -7.85 -3.98
N GLY A 64 -0.88 -7.75 -2.84
CA GLY A 64 -1.44 -8.15 -1.55
C GLY A 64 -2.78 -7.49 -1.24
N ILE A 65 -2.91 -6.18 -1.48
CA ILE A 65 -4.19 -5.49 -1.23
C ILE A 65 -5.31 -5.88 -2.22
N LYS A 66 -4.98 -6.19 -3.48
CA LYS A 66 -5.96 -6.70 -4.44
C LYS A 66 -6.49 -8.06 -4.00
N ASP A 67 -5.63 -8.91 -3.46
CA ASP A 67 -6.04 -10.21 -2.92
C ASP A 67 -6.95 -10.01 -1.70
N VAL A 68 -6.63 -9.09 -0.78
CA VAL A 68 -7.47 -8.78 0.38
C VAL A 68 -8.85 -8.26 -0.05
N GLU A 69 -8.91 -7.41 -1.07
CA GLU A 69 -10.17 -6.90 -1.64
C GLU A 69 -10.99 -8.01 -2.29
N ALA A 70 -10.35 -8.90 -3.07
CA ALA A 70 -11.02 -10.04 -3.68
C ALA A 70 -11.64 -10.97 -2.62
N HIS A 71 -10.93 -11.23 -1.52
CA HIS A 71 -11.47 -12.01 -0.40
C HIS A 71 -12.55 -11.26 0.38
N ALA A 72 -12.51 -9.92 0.42
CA ALA A 72 -13.57 -9.12 1.02
C ALA A 72 -14.89 -9.25 0.25
N LEU A 73 -14.81 -9.20 -1.09
CA LEU A 73 -15.97 -9.30 -1.99
C LEU A 73 -16.61 -10.70 -1.96
N LEU A 74 -15.81 -11.75 -1.74
CA LEU A 74 -16.33 -13.12 -1.61
C LEU A 74 -16.98 -13.41 -0.25
N ALA A 75 -16.70 -12.60 0.77
CA ALA A 75 -17.18 -12.78 2.13
C ALA A 75 -18.40 -11.91 2.49
N ALA A 76 -18.86 -11.05 1.57
CA ALA A 76 -20.04 -10.20 1.68
C ALA A 76 -21.22 -10.80 0.92
#